data_AF-A0A850BTU0-F1
#
_entry.id   AF-A0A850BTU0-F1
#
_cell.length_a   1.000
_cell.length_b   1.000
_cell.length_c   1.000
_cell.angle_alpha   90.00
_cell.angle_beta   90.00
_cell.angle_gamma   90.00
#
_symmetry.space_group_name_H-M   'P 1'
#
loop_
_entity.id
_entity.type
_entity.pdbx_description
1 polymer ?
#
loop_
_entity_poly.entity_id
_entity_poly.type
_entity_poly.pdbx_seq_one_letter_code
_entity_poly.pdbx_strand_id
1 'polypeptide(L)'
;MSPRPLALADRWIRAVCAIKDGPLRIAYLQREIARASAPDAASALNDLCARAEQADARARDTLAAAVPSLTDAAMTERIGELRALSIESALHPLARLLRKKITKTANRKHAAPSPAEERGGSGRVAKTGARPLTLGERKALARTIRTKGALQKLLADPHPAVIRNLLANPRITEDDIIRLVARRPASAEILGEVVRHPAWPMRPRVRMAILQNPGSPAEIAVPLVRLLVRPELREIAAAADIAPVVRAAAAELLARRPPIPEGRGPGEPTQ
;
A
#
# COMPACT_ATOMS: atom_id res chain seq x y z
N MET A 1 25.68 -3.03 -34.73
CA MET A 1 24.74 -2.12 -34.03
C MET A 1 24.69 -2.55 -32.58
N SER A 2 25.35 -1.84 -31.67
CA SER A 2 25.25 -2.11 -30.22
C SER A 2 23.82 -1.86 -29.76
N PRO A 3 23.20 -2.74 -28.95
CA PRO A 3 21.85 -2.51 -28.46
C PRO A 3 21.83 -1.23 -27.63
N ARG A 4 20.90 -0.29 -27.93
CA ARG A 4 20.66 0.87 -27.07
C ARG A 4 20.40 0.38 -25.65
N PRO A 5 20.95 1.04 -24.61
CA PRO A 5 20.63 0.70 -23.24
C PRO A 5 19.11 0.82 -23.05
N LEU A 6 18.51 -0.25 -22.54
CA LEU A 6 17.07 -0.28 -22.22
C LEU A 6 16.75 0.89 -21.28
N ALA A 7 15.62 1.56 -21.48
CA ALA A 7 15.13 2.53 -20.51
C ALA A 7 15.04 1.89 -19.11
N LEU A 8 15.34 2.65 -18.05
CA LEU A 8 15.39 2.12 -16.69
C LEU A 8 14.08 1.43 -16.28
N ALA A 9 12.92 1.97 -16.70
CA ALA A 9 11.61 1.34 -16.50
C ALA A 9 11.50 -0.07 -17.10
N ASP A 10 12.02 -0.30 -18.31
CA ASP A 10 11.99 -1.61 -18.96
C ASP A 10 12.88 -2.62 -18.22
N ARG A 11 14.01 -2.16 -17.69
CA ARG A 11 14.90 -3.00 -16.86
C ARG A 11 14.20 -3.43 -15.58
N TRP A 12 13.53 -2.50 -14.91
CA TRP A 12 12.75 -2.78 -13.70
C TRP A 12 11.63 -3.77 -13.98
N ILE A 13 10.85 -3.58 -15.04
CA ILE A 13 9.79 -4.52 -15.43
C ILE A 13 10.36 -5.92 -15.65
N ARG A 14 11.43 -6.04 -16.46
CA ARG A 14 12.05 -7.34 -16.76
C ARG A 14 12.55 -8.04 -15.50
N ALA A 15 13.28 -7.33 -14.64
CA ALA A 15 13.83 -7.89 -13.41
C ALA A 15 12.71 -8.32 -12.45
N VAL A 16 11.69 -7.48 -12.26
CA VAL A 16 10.58 -7.78 -11.35
C VAL A 16 9.73 -8.96 -11.85
N CYS A 17 9.52 -9.08 -13.17
CA CYS A 17 8.86 -10.25 -13.75
C CYS A 17 9.68 -11.56 -13.61
N ALA A 18 11.02 -11.46 -13.54
CA ALA A 18 11.89 -12.63 -13.38
C ALA A 18 11.95 -13.13 -11.92
N ILE A 19 11.76 -12.25 -10.94
CA ILE A 19 11.80 -12.60 -9.52
C ILE A 19 10.43 -13.16 -9.11
N LYS A 20 10.39 -14.44 -8.72
CA LYS A 20 9.15 -15.09 -8.25
C LYS A 20 8.75 -14.69 -6.83
N ASP A 21 9.73 -14.39 -5.99
CA ASP A 21 9.52 -14.04 -4.58
C ASP A 21 9.11 -12.57 -4.41
N GLY A 22 7.95 -12.34 -3.79
CA GLY A 22 7.40 -10.99 -3.57
C GLY A 22 8.30 -10.07 -2.77
N PRO A 23 8.76 -10.47 -1.56
CA PRO A 23 9.73 -9.71 -0.78
C PRO A 23 11.00 -9.33 -1.56
N LEU A 24 11.57 -10.25 -2.35
CA LEU A 24 12.74 -9.96 -3.17
C LEU A 24 12.45 -8.94 -4.28
N ARG A 25 11.25 -8.95 -4.89
CA ARG A 25 10.84 -7.92 -5.88
C ARG A 25 10.85 -6.52 -5.26
N ILE A 26 10.34 -6.39 -4.04
CA ILE A 26 10.26 -5.12 -3.31
C ILE A 26 11.67 -4.66 -2.94
N ALA A 27 12.47 -5.53 -2.34
CA ALA A 27 13.84 -5.22 -1.95
C ALA A 27 14.71 -4.80 -3.16
N TYR A 28 14.52 -5.48 -4.29
CA TYR A 28 15.15 -5.11 -5.56
C TYR A 28 14.76 -3.68 -5.99
N LEU A 29 13.46 -3.38 -6.12
CA LEU A 29 13.04 -2.04 -6.56
C LEU A 29 13.41 -0.94 -5.57
N GLN A 30 13.30 -1.19 -4.27
CA GLN A 30 13.72 -0.23 -3.25
C GLN A 30 15.19 0.14 -3.41
N ARG A 31 16.06 -0.86 -3.59
CA ARG A 31 17.49 -0.66 -3.84
C ARG A 31 17.73 0.11 -5.14
N GLU A 32 17.02 -0.22 -6.21
CA GLU A 32 17.18 0.45 -7.50
C GLU A 32 16.73 1.93 -7.46
N ILE A 33 15.59 2.22 -6.81
CA ILE A 33 15.08 3.59 -6.63
C ILE A 33 16.08 4.43 -5.81
N ALA A 34 16.71 3.82 -4.81
CA ALA A 34 17.71 4.48 -3.98
C ALA A 34 19.05 4.72 -4.70
N ARG A 35 19.47 3.80 -5.58
CA ARG A 35 20.79 3.87 -6.25
C ARG A 35 20.80 4.64 -7.56
N ALA A 36 19.69 4.66 -8.30
CA ALA A 36 19.61 5.41 -9.55
C ALA A 36 19.75 6.92 -9.31
N SER A 37 20.11 7.69 -10.34
CA SER A 37 20.04 9.15 -10.25
C SER A 37 18.60 9.59 -9.97
N ALA A 38 18.40 10.73 -9.30
CA ALA A 38 17.06 11.23 -9.00
C ALA A 38 16.22 11.46 -10.28
N PRO A 39 16.77 12.08 -11.35
CA PRO A 39 16.06 12.25 -12.62
C PRO A 39 15.70 10.92 -13.30
N ASP A 40 16.62 9.95 -13.33
CA ASP A 40 16.36 8.65 -13.97
C ASP A 40 15.28 7.86 -13.21
N ALA A 41 15.34 7.85 -11.88
CA ALA A 41 14.34 7.20 -11.05
C ALA A 41 12.96 7.86 -11.21
N ALA A 42 12.91 9.20 -11.27
CA ALA A 42 11.67 9.93 -11.48
C ALA A 42 11.07 9.62 -12.86
N SER A 43 11.89 9.66 -13.91
CA SER A 43 11.48 9.30 -15.28
C SER A 43 10.97 7.86 -15.36
N ALA A 44 11.70 6.91 -14.78
CA ALA A 44 11.31 5.50 -14.78
C ALA A 44 10.00 5.22 -14.01
N LEU A 45 9.82 5.84 -12.84
CA LEU A 45 8.56 5.73 -12.09
C LEU A 45 7.39 6.41 -12.83
N ASN A 46 7.65 7.53 -13.51
CA ASN A 46 6.66 8.20 -14.34
C ASN A 46 6.19 7.30 -15.49
N ASP A 47 7.12 6.67 -16.20
CA ASP A 47 6.83 5.72 -17.28
C ASP A 47 6.02 4.52 -16.77
N LEU A 48 6.41 3.95 -15.62
CA LEU A 48 5.64 2.88 -14.99
C LEU A 48 4.22 3.32 -14.67
N CYS A 49 4.03 4.53 -14.12
CA CYS A 49 2.71 5.07 -13.84
C CYS A 49 1.90 5.26 -15.12
N ALA A 50 2.50 5.82 -16.18
CA ALA A 50 1.82 6.04 -17.46
C ALA A 50 1.37 4.71 -18.09
N ARG A 51 2.23 3.69 -18.11
CA ARG A 51 1.89 2.36 -18.64
C ARG A 51 0.82 1.66 -17.80
N ALA A 52 0.90 1.79 -16.47
CA ALA A 52 -0.13 1.29 -15.55
C ALA A 52 -1.50 1.99 -15.76
N GLU A 53 -1.49 3.29 -16.05
CA GLU A 53 -2.67 4.06 -16.45
C GLU A 53 -3.25 3.52 -17.78
N GLN A 54 -2.40 3.03 -18.70
CA GLN A 54 -2.79 2.33 -19.93
C GLN A 54 -3.10 0.83 -19.75
N ALA A 55 -3.34 0.38 -18.51
CA ALA A 55 -3.69 -1.00 -18.16
C ALA A 55 -2.62 -2.07 -18.45
N ASP A 56 -1.35 -1.69 -18.65
CA ASP A 56 -0.23 -2.64 -18.72
C ASP A 56 -0.10 -3.40 -17.39
N ALA A 57 -0.32 -4.73 -17.45
CA ALA A 57 -0.27 -5.60 -16.28
C ALA A 57 1.14 -5.68 -15.67
N ARG A 58 2.20 -5.73 -16.49
CA ARG A 58 3.58 -5.82 -16.00
C ARG A 58 4.01 -4.51 -15.34
N ALA A 59 3.60 -3.38 -15.90
CA ALA A 59 3.84 -2.08 -15.29
C ALA A 59 3.11 -1.93 -13.94
N ARG A 60 1.84 -2.36 -13.84
CA ARG A 60 1.09 -2.38 -12.57
C ARG A 60 1.76 -3.28 -11.53
N ASP A 61 2.18 -4.47 -11.92
CA ASP A 61 2.87 -5.42 -11.05
C ASP A 61 4.23 -4.91 -10.57
N THR A 62 4.92 -4.14 -11.41
CA THR A 62 6.18 -3.47 -11.05
C THR A 62 5.91 -2.30 -10.12
N LEU A 63 4.90 -1.48 -10.41
CA LEU A 63 4.48 -0.37 -9.56
C LEU A 63 4.02 -0.85 -8.18
N ALA A 64 3.32 -1.99 -8.12
CA ALA A 64 2.94 -2.63 -6.87
C ALA A 64 4.16 -2.87 -5.98
N ALA A 65 5.21 -3.48 -6.52
CA ALA A 65 6.45 -3.73 -5.79
C ALA A 65 7.21 -2.43 -5.38
N ALA A 66 6.93 -1.29 -6.01
CA ALA A 66 7.50 0.01 -5.64
C ALA A 66 6.74 0.71 -4.50
N VAL A 67 5.44 0.43 -4.32
CA VAL A 67 4.58 1.11 -3.33
C VAL A 67 5.13 1.04 -1.89
N PRO A 68 5.64 -0.11 -1.38
CA PRO A 68 6.20 -0.18 -0.04
C PRO A 68 7.30 0.87 0.20
N SER A 69 8.19 1.07 -0.79
CA SER A 69 9.26 2.08 -0.76
C SER A 69 8.74 3.52 -0.67
N LEU A 70 7.55 3.81 -1.19
CA LEU A 70 6.93 5.13 -1.10
C LEU A 70 6.45 5.48 0.31
N THR A 71 6.26 4.45 1.14
CA THR A 71 5.75 4.57 2.52
C THR A 71 6.81 4.26 3.58
N ASP A 72 8.01 3.85 3.16
CA ASP A 72 9.14 3.57 4.05
C ASP A 72 9.75 4.87 4.60
N ALA A 73 9.92 4.92 5.92
CA ALA A 73 10.55 6.05 6.60
C ALA A 73 11.98 6.29 6.10
N ALA A 74 12.73 5.23 5.80
CA ALA A 74 14.10 5.32 5.30
C ALA A 74 14.19 5.99 3.91
N MET A 75 13.10 6.01 3.15
CA MET A 75 13.03 6.59 1.81
C MET A 75 12.44 8.01 1.81
N THR A 76 12.13 8.59 2.98
CA THR A 76 11.38 9.87 3.06
C THR A 76 12.04 11.00 2.29
N GLU A 77 13.35 11.20 2.48
CA GLU A 77 14.14 12.24 1.79
C GLU A 77 14.13 12.00 0.28
N ARG A 78 14.46 10.77 -0.13
CA ARG A 78 14.44 10.34 -1.52
C ARG A 78 13.10 10.55 -2.21
N ILE A 79 11.99 10.20 -1.56
CA ILE A 79 10.63 10.44 -2.09
C ILE A 79 10.31 11.94 -2.14
N GLY A 80 10.90 12.74 -1.25
CA GLY A 80 10.84 14.20 -1.29
C GLY A 80 11.48 14.77 -2.56
N GLU A 81 12.71 14.33 -2.87
CA GLU A 81 13.43 14.70 -4.10
C GLU A 81 12.64 14.33 -5.36
N LEU A 82 12.17 13.07 -5.44
CA LEU A 82 11.40 12.58 -6.60
C LEU A 82 10.10 13.37 -6.78
N ARG A 83 9.47 13.82 -5.69
CA ARG A 83 8.28 14.67 -5.76
C ARG A 83 8.63 16.04 -6.34
N ALA A 84 9.70 16.68 -5.87
CA ALA A 84 10.12 17.99 -6.38
C ALA A 84 10.41 17.92 -7.89
N LEU A 85 11.21 16.93 -8.32
CA LEU A 85 11.50 16.68 -9.73
C LEU A 85 10.25 16.40 -10.55
N SER A 86 9.27 15.66 -10.01
CA SER A 86 8.04 15.36 -10.75
C SER A 86 7.22 16.61 -11.07
N ILE A 87 7.31 17.65 -10.23
CA ILE A 87 6.63 18.92 -10.44
C ILE A 87 7.44 19.76 -11.44
N GLU A 88 8.75 19.90 -11.20
CA GLU A 88 9.66 20.70 -12.01
C GLU A 88 9.72 20.22 -13.47
N SER A 89 9.84 18.91 -13.67
CA SER A 89 9.93 18.29 -15.00
C SER A 89 8.56 17.90 -15.59
N ALA A 90 7.44 18.37 -15.00
CA ALA A 90 6.08 18.07 -15.45
C ALA A 90 5.76 16.57 -15.62
N LEU A 91 6.33 15.71 -14.78
CA LEU A 91 6.08 14.26 -14.76
C LEU A 91 4.73 13.95 -14.09
N HIS A 92 3.64 14.27 -14.78
CA HIS A 92 2.30 14.26 -14.20
C HIS A 92 1.84 12.89 -13.63
N PRO A 93 2.05 11.74 -14.31
CA PRO A 93 1.80 10.42 -13.72
C PRO A 93 2.45 10.22 -12.35
N LEU A 94 3.75 10.55 -12.25
CA LEU A 94 4.48 10.43 -10.98
C LEU A 94 3.98 11.44 -9.93
N ALA A 95 3.75 12.69 -10.32
CA ALA A 95 3.27 13.73 -9.40
C ALA A 95 1.94 13.35 -8.75
N ARG A 96 1.04 12.70 -9.50
CA ARG A 96 -0.24 12.20 -8.97
C ARG A 96 -0.06 10.99 -8.05
N LEU A 97 0.94 10.13 -8.26
CA LEU A 97 1.28 9.03 -7.34
C LEU A 97 1.85 9.57 -6.01
N LEU A 98 2.76 10.54 -6.08
CA LEU A 98 3.47 11.09 -4.91
C LEU A 98 2.70 12.20 -4.19
N ARG A 99 1.46 12.46 -4.60
CA ARG A 99 0.62 13.54 -4.07
C ARG A 99 0.30 13.27 -2.60
N LYS A 100 1.08 13.86 -1.69
CA LYS A 100 0.69 14.00 -0.29
C LYS A 100 -0.26 15.20 -0.19
N LYS A 101 -1.53 14.97 0.15
CA LYS A 101 -2.35 16.08 0.66
C LYS A 101 -1.75 16.42 2.02
N ILE A 102 -1.43 17.69 2.25
CA ILE A 102 -0.95 18.16 3.55
C ILE A 102 -2.08 17.93 4.55
N THR A 103 -2.08 16.80 5.26
CA THR A 103 -2.96 16.60 6.39
C THR A 103 -2.44 17.47 7.52
N LYS A 104 -3.15 18.57 7.81
CA LYS A 104 -2.98 19.38 9.02
C LYS A 104 -3.29 18.62 10.33
N THR A 105 -3.16 17.29 10.36
CA THR A 105 -3.55 16.44 11.49
C THR A 105 -2.40 15.61 12.06
N ALA A 106 -1.20 15.66 11.47
CA ALA A 106 -0.02 15.00 12.04
C ALA A 106 0.72 15.83 13.11
N ASN A 107 0.20 17.00 13.51
CA ASN A 107 0.81 17.86 14.53
C ASN A 107 0.00 17.95 15.83
N ARG A 108 -0.76 16.90 16.18
CA ARG A 108 -1.09 16.67 17.60
C ARG A 108 0.07 15.90 18.22
N LYS A 109 1.02 16.68 18.75
CA LYS A 109 1.97 16.37 19.82
C LYS A 109 2.31 14.88 19.97
N HIS A 110 3.49 14.50 19.53
CA HIS A 110 4.26 13.48 20.23
C HIS A 110 4.48 13.97 21.67
N ALA A 111 3.58 13.61 22.57
CA ALA A 111 3.98 13.30 23.93
C ALA A 111 4.32 11.82 23.91
N ALA A 112 5.55 11.47 24.26
CA ALA A 112 5.83 10.10 24.69
C ALA A 112 4.80 9.74 25.76
N PRO A 113 4.18 8.54 25.73
CA PRO A 113 3.29 8.15 26.81
C PRO A 113 4.11 8.17 28.10
N SER A 114 3.70 9.02 29.04
CA SER A 114 4.26 9.04 30.38
C SER A 114 4.09 7.64 31.00
N PRO A 115 5.00 7.17 31.87
CA PRO A 115 4.90 5.85 32.53
C PRO A 115 3.56 5.59 33.24
N ALA A 116 2.76 6.63 33.49
CA ALA A 116 1.43 6.55 34.06
C ALA A 116 0.33 6.08 33.08
N GLU A 117 0.51 6.23 31.76
CA GLU A 117 -0.49 5.86 30.74
C GLU A 117 -0.51 4.36 30.42
N GLU A 118 0.48 3.59 30.90
CA GLU A 118 0.56 2.13 30.76
C GLU A 118 -0.60 1.37 31.44
N ARG A 119 -1.40 2.04 32.29
CA ARG A 119 -2.49 1.40 33.06
C ARG A 119 -3.90 1.73 32.57
N GLY A 120 -4.06 2.58 31.56
CA GLY A 120 -5.34 3.25 31.30
C GLY A 120 -5.87 3.14 29.87
N GLY A 121 -5.76 1.99 29.21
CA GLY A 121 -6.37 1.76 27.90
C GLY A 121 -7.36 0.62 27.95
N SER A 122 -8.65 0.92 28.16
CA SER A 122 -9.76 -0.04 28.08
C SER A 122 -10.04 -0.45 26.61
N GLY A 123 -9.02 -1.00 25.95
CA GLY A 123 -9.18 -1.94 24.84
C GLY A 123 -9.11 -3.34 25.41
N ARG A 124 -9.70 -4.35 24.75
CA ARG A 124 -9.64 -5.75 25.21
C ARG A 124 -8.20 -6.28 25.16
N VAL A 125 -7.40 -5.95 26.17
CA VAL A 125 -6.00 -6.36 26.32
C VAL A 125 -5.96 -7.88 26.45
N ALA A 126 -5.08 -8.54 25.72
CA ALA A 126 -4.83 -9.97 25.90
C ALA A 126 -4.44 -10.23 27.36
N LYS A 127 -5.21 -11.08 28.05
CA LYS A 127 -4.98 -11.48 29.45
C LYS A 127 -4.28 -12.85 29.46
N THR A 128 -3.19 -12.96 30.20
CA THR A 128 -2.61 -14.24 30.61
C THR A 128 -2.75 -14.31 32.13
N GLY A 129 -3.72 -15.08 32.63
CA GLY A 129 -4.06 -15.10 34.06
C GLY A 129 -4.74 -13.81 34.55
N ALA A 130 -4.38 -13.35 35.77
CA ALA A 130 -5.06 -12.29 36.52
C ALA A 130 -4.53 -10.85 36.32
N ARG A 131 -3.41 -10.66 35.59
CA ARG A 131 -2.80 -9.32 35.37
C ARG A 131 -2.88 -8.90 33.90
N PRO A 132 -3.16 -7.61 33.59
CA PRO A 132 -3.03 -7.09 32.24
C PRO A 132 -1.57 -7.12 31.77
N LEU A 133 -1.34 -7.59 30.54
CA LEU A 133 -0.01 -7.60 29.93
C LEU A 133 0.46 -6.17 29.65
N THR A 134 1.72 -5.89 29.96
CA THR A 134 2.41 -4.66 29.59
C THR A 134 2.54 -4.54 28.07
N LEU A 135 2.79 -3.34 27.56
CA LEU A 135 3.02 -3.14 26.13
C LEU A 135 4.21 -3.95 25.61
N GLY A 136 5.30 -4.03 26.40
CA GLY A 136 6.48 -4.84 26.08
C GLY A 136 6.16 -6.33 25.91
N GLU A 137 5.41 -6.89 26.86
CA GLU A 137 4.97 -8.30 26.81
C GLU A 137 4.05 -8.56 25.61
N ARG A 138 3.11 -7.66 25.31
CA ARG A 138 2.23 -7.80 24.13
C ARG A 138 3.01 -7.76 22.82
N LYS A 139 4.00 -6.86 22.71
CA LYS A 139 4.91 -6.79 21.56
C LYS A 139 5.73 -8.07 21.39
N ALA A 140 6.24 -8.63 22.49
CA ALA A 140 6.99 -9.89 22.47
C ALA A 140 6.07 -11.06 22.07
N LEU A 141 4.89 -11.14 22.67
CA LEU A 141 3.90 -12.18 22.42
C LEU A 141 3.43 -12.17 20.96
N ALA A 142 3.24 -11.00 20.34
CA ALA A 142 2.84 -10.89 18.94
C ALA A 142 3.80 -11.60 17.97
N ARG A 143 5.10 -11.67 18.30
CA ARG A 143 6.11 -12.36 17.48
C ARG A 143 6.08 -13.88 17.65
N THR A 144 5.79 -14.35 18.85
CA THR A 144 5.98 -15.76 19.23
C THR A 144 4.67 -16.55 19.32
N ILE A 145 3.51 -15.87 19.34
CA ILE A 145 2.22 -16.50 19.58
C ILE A 145 1.94 -17.61 18.55
N ARG A 146 1.47 -18.76 19.05
CA ARG A 146 1.25 -19.97 18.23
C ARG A 146 -0.22 -20.38 18.11
N THR A 147 -1.06 -20.01 19.07
CA THR A 147 -2.47 -20.40 19.13
C THR A 147 -3.38 -19.40 18.44
N LYS A 148 -4.26 -19.90 17.55
CA LYS A 148 -5.22 -19.08 16.76
C LYS A 148 -6.09 -18.18 17.64
N GLY A 149 -6.62 -18.69 18.76
CA GLY A 149 -7.47 -17.91 19.67
C GLY A 149 -6.75 -16.73 20.32
N ALA A 150 -5.49 -16.90 20.72
CA ALA A 150 -4.69 -15.80 21.28
C ALA A 150 -4.25 -14.80 20.22
N LEU A 151 -3.95 -15.27 19.00
CA LEU A 151 -3.67 -14.42 17.85
C LEU A 151 -4.86 -13.50 17.52
N GLN A 152 -6.09 -14.03 17.52
CA GLN A 152 -7.30 -13.22 17.31
C GLN A 152 -7.49 -12.14 18.38
N LYS A 153 -7.17 -12.44 19.63
CA LYS A 153 -7.20 -11.44 20.71
C LYS A 153 -6.16 -10.34 20.49
N LEU A 154 -4.95 -10.69 20.07
CA LEU A 154 -3.89 -9.72 19.76
C LEU A 154 -4.17 -8.91 18.49
N LEU A 155 -4.94 -9.42 17.54
CA LEU A 155 -5.40 -8.60 16.41
C LEU A 155 -6.28 -7.45 16.89
N ALA A 156 -6.98 -7.59 18.01
CA ALA A 156 -7.78 -6.53 18.63
C ALA A 156 -6.95 -5.54 19.47
N ASP A 157 -5.63 -5.66 19.48
CA ASP A 157 -4.76 -4.74 20.21
C ASP A 157 -4.84 -3.32 19.63
N PRO A 158 -5.08 -2.29 20.46
CA PRO A 158 -5.18 -0.91 19.97
C PRO A 158 -3.81 -0.34 19.56
N HIS A 159 -2.69 -0.94 19.98
CA HIS A 159 -1.37 -0.34 19.83
C HIS A 159 -0.70 -0.73 18.49
N PRO A 160 -0.34 0.23 17.61
CA PRO A 160 0.19 -0.07 16.27
C PRO A 160 1.45 -0.94 16.28
N ALA A 161 2.37 -0.71 17.23
CA ALA A 161 3.58 -1.52 17.35
C ALA A 161 3.33 -3.02 17.66
N VAL A 162 2.22 -3.35 18.34
CA VAL A 162 1.83 -4.76 18.57
C VAL A 162 1.36 -5.37 17.25
N ILE A 163 0.50 -4.65 16.52
CA ILE A 163 0.04 -5.05 15.19
C ILE A 163 1.21 -5.23 14.24
N ARG A 164 2.16 -4.28 14.17
CA ARG A 164 3.37 -4.38 13.34
C ARG A 164 4.12 -5.69 13.55
N ASN A 165 4.33 -6.08 14.80
CA ASN A 165 4.98 -7.35 15.13
C ASN A 165 4.13 -8.57 14.74
N LEU A 166 2.81 -8.46 14.88
CA LEU A 166 1.87 -9.52 14.53
C LEU A 166 1.78 -9.73 13.01
N LEU A 167 1.90 -8.66 12.20
CA LEU A 167 1.93 -8.73 10.74
C LEU A 167 3.09 -9.56 10.19
N ALA A 168 4.20 -9.63 10.93
CA ALA A 168 5.36 -10.45 10.62
C ALA A 168 5.26 -11.90 11.14
N ASN A 169 4.20 -12.25 11.88
CA ASN A 169 4.03 -13.60 12.41
C ASN A 169 3.61 -14.55 11.27
N PRO A 170 4.32 -15.66 11.04
CA PRO A 170 4.03 -16.56 9.92
C PRO A 170 2.66 -17.26 9.99
N ARG A 171 1.99 -17.23 11.15
CA ARG A 171 0.64 -17.80 11.32
C ARG A 171 -0.49 -16.85 10.95
N ILE A 172 -0.19 -15.58 10.70
CA ILE A 172 -1.22 -14.61 10.32
C ILE A 172 -1.68 -14.90 8.89
N THR A 173 -3.00 -14.94 8.71
CA THR A 173 -3.60 -15.28 7.41
C THR A 173 -4.11 -14.02 6.71
N GLU A 174 -4.37 -14.14 5.41
CA GLU A 174 -4.99 -13.04 4.66
C GLU A 174 -6.35 -12.63 5.21
N ASP A 175 -7.17 -13.61 5.61
CA ASP A 175 -8.48 -13.34 6.19
C ASP A 175 -8.38 -12.63 7.56
N ASP A 176 -7.30 -12.86 8.31
CA ASP A 176 -7.02 -12.12 9.54
C ASP A 176 -6.75 -10.64 9.26
N ILE A 177 -5.98 -10.36 8.21
CA ILE A 177 -5.68 -8.99 7.78
C ILE A 177 -6.93 -8.32 7.24
N ILE A 178 -7.72 -9.00 6.41
CA ILE A 178 -8.99 -8.48 5.91
C ILE A 178 -9.91 -8.12 7.08
N ARG A 179 -10.04 -9.02 8.07
CA ARG A 179 -10.81 -8.74 9.30
C ARG A 179 -10.25 -7.55 10.08
N LEU A 180 -8.94 -7.37 10.15
CA LEU A 180 -8.29 -6.25 10.83
C LEU A 180 -8.59 -4.93 10.13
N VAL A 181 -8.38 -4.85 8.81
CA VAL A 181 -8.53 -3.61 8.04
C VAL A 181 -9.99 -3.25 7.77
N ALA A 182 -10.93 -4.21 7.81
CA ALA A 182 -12.35 -3.95 7.63
C ALA A 182 -13.04 -3.39 8.90
N ARG A 183 -12.32 -3.28 10.03
CA ARG A 183 -12.91 -2.79 11.30
C ARG A 183 -13.34 -1.34 11.19
N ARG A 184 -14.47 -1.06 11.86
CA ARG A 184 -15.09 0.26 11.95
C ARG A 184 -15.33 0.57 13.45
N PRO A 185 -14.85 1.72 13.98
CA PRO A 185 -14.02 2.71 13.30
C PRO A 185 -12.61 2.18 12.99
N ALA A 186 -12.05 2.59 11.85
CA ALA A 186 -10.71 2.19 11.45
C ALA A 186 -9.66 3.05 12.18
N SER A 187 -8.59 2.43 12.69
CA SER A 187 -7.43 3.17 13.20
C SER A 187 -6.49 3.46 12.03
N ALA A 188 -6.29 4.75 11.75
CA ALA A 188 -5.36 5.22 10.71
C ALA A 188 -3.93 4.70 10.94
N GLU A 189 -3.51 4.60 12.20
CA GLU A 189 -2.18 4.08 12.55
C GLU A 189 -2.07 2.60 12.24
N ILE A 190 -3.08 1.79 12.61
CA ILE A 190 -3.13 0.35 12.32
C ILE A 190 -3.17 0.10 10.81
N LEU A 191 -4.00 0.83 10.06
CA LEU A 191 -4.02 0.75 8.59
C LEU A 191 -2.66 1.13 8.00
N GLY A 192 -2.01 2.14 8.57
CA GLY A 192 -0.64 2.53 8.21
C GLY A 192 0.37 1.40 8.42
N GLU A 193 0.26 0.62 9.49
CA GLU A 193 1.11 -0.57 9.69
C GLU A 193 0.87 -1.66 8.63
N VAL A 194 -0.39 -1.89 8.26
CA VAL A 194 -0.72 -2.89 7.22
C VAL A 194 -0.16 -2.47 5.87
N VAL A 195 -0.29 -1.20 5.50
CA VAL A 195 0.22 -0.69 4.21
C VAL A 195 1.73 -0.58 4.16
N ARG A 196 2.40 -0.29 5.28
CA ARG A 196 3.86 -0.32 5.34
C ARG A 196 4.43 -1.74 5.26
N HIS A 197 3.64 -2.77 5.53
CA HIS A 197 4.11 -4.14 5.42
C HIS A 197 4.38 -4.50 3.95
N PRO A 198 5.51 -5.14 3.61
CA PRO A 198 5.87 -5.41 2.23
C PRO A 198 4.88 -6.34 1.50
N ALA A 199 4.33 -7.34 2.21
CA ALA A 199 3.53 -8.38 1.57
C ALA A 199 2.01 -8.11 1.50
N TRP A 200 1.43 -7.41 2.49
CA TRP A 200 -0.02 -7.34 2.66
C TRP A 200 -0.75 -6.43 1.65
N PRO A 201 -0.34 -5.18 1.38
CA PRO A 201 -1.03 -4.29 0.44
C PRO A 201 -0.92 -4.78 -1.02
N MET A 202 -0.01 -5.72 -1.29
CA MET A 202 0.17 -6.34 -2.61
C MET A 202 -0.93 -7.36 -2.92
N ARG A 203 -1.54 -7.96 -1.88
CA ARG A 203 -2.60 -8.94 -2.05
C ARG A 203 -3.90 -8.24 -2.47
N PRO A 204 -4.54 -8.62 -3.59
CA PRO A 204 -5.72 -7.93 -4.10
C PRO A 204 -6.86 -7.82 -3.08
N ARG A 205 -7.17 -8.89 -2.33
CA ARG A 205 -8.28 -8.88 -1.36
C ARG A 205 -8.01 -7.94 -0.19
N VAL A 206 -6.77 -7.91 0.32
CA VAL A 206 -6.37 -6.97 1.39
C VAL A 206 -6.42 -5.54 0.89
N ARG A 207 -5.91 -5.28 -0.32
CA ARG A 207 -5.95 -3.96 -0.95
C ARG A 207 -7.38 -3.45 -1.11
N MET A 208 -8.27 -4.28 -1.64
CA MET A 208 -9.69 -3.93 -1.77
C MET A 208 -10.34 -3.67 -0.41
N ALA A 209 -10.06 -4.49 0.60
CA ALA A 209 -10.60 -4.29 1.95
C ALA A 209 -10.13 -2.97 2.59
N ILE A 210 -8.88 -2.55 2.35
CA ILE A 210 -8.39 -1.23 2.77
C ILE A 210 -9.16 -0.12 2.03
N LEU A 211 -9.30 -0.22 0.70
CA LEU A 211 -9.94 0.81 -0.11
C LEU A 211 -11.44 0.96 0.18
N GLN A 212 -12.12 -0.15 0.49
CA GLN A 212 -13.53 -0.19 0.85
C GLN A 212 -13.81 0.24 2.30
N ASN A 213 -12.78 0.50 3.12
CA ASN A 213 -13.00 1.02 4.46
C ASN A 213 -13.15 2.56 4.40
N PRO A 214 -14.31 3.13 4.78
CA PRO A 214 -14.52 4.58 4.81
C PRO A 214 -13.55 5.34 5.72
N GLY A 215 -13.01 4.66 6.74
CA GLY A 215 -12.03 5.21 7.68
C GLY A 215 -10.58 5.14 7.18
N SER A 216 -10.33 4.64 5.96
CA SER A 216 -8.98 4.61 5.40
C SER A 216 -8.49 6.02 5.05
N PRO A 217 -7.32 6.44 5.58
CA PRO A 217 -6.73 7.72 5.22
C PRO A 217 -6.48 7.80 3.72
N ALA A 218 -6.83 8.94 3.11
CA ALA A 218 -6.69 9.14 1.67
C ALA A 218 -5.23 9.02 1.19
N GLU A 219 -4.28 9.38 2.05
CA GLU A 219 -2.84 9.33 1.82
C GLU A 219 -2.36 7.90 1.60
N ILE A 220 -3.06 6.93 2.19
CA ILE A 220 -2.80 5.50 2.08
C ILE A 220 -3.63 4.91 0.93
N ALA A 221 -4.91 5.27 0.84
CA ALA A 221 -5.84 4.70 -0.12
C ALA A 221 -5.54 5.09 -1.58
N VAL A 222 -5.27 6.38 -1.85
CA VAL A 222 -5.10 6.88 -3.23
C VAL A 222 -3.93 6.20 -3.98
N PRO A 223 -2.74 5.99 -3.37
CA PRO A 223 -1.68 5.22 -4.02
C PRO A 223 -2.09 3.80 -4.40
N LEU A 224 -2.91 3.13 -3.58
CA LEU A 224 -3.37 1.75 -3.83
C LEU A 224 -4.35 1.67 -5.01
N VAL A 225 -5.10 2.74 -5.31
CA VAL A 225 -6.03 2.79 -6.46
C VAL A 225 -5.31 2.50 -7.79
N ARG A 226 -4.04 2.92 -7.93
CA ARG A 226 -3.24 2.71 -9.14
C ARG A 226 -2.95 1.26 -9.46
N LEU A 227 -3.08 0.38 -8.47
CA LEU A 227 -2.82 -1.05 -8.62
C LEU A 227 -4.05 -1.82 -9.11
N LEU A 228 -5.24 -1.20 -9.08
CA LEU A 228 -6.50 -1.87 -9.35
C LEU A 228 -6.69 -2.24 -10.82
N VAL A 229 -7.39 -3.36 -11.08
CA VAL A 229 -7.90 -3.70 -12.41
C VAL A 229 -9.21 -2.95 -12.71
N ARG A 230 -9.68 -3.01 -13.96
CA ARG A 230 -10.86 -2.25 -14.39
C ARG A 230 -12.13 -2.58 -13.58
N PRO A 231 -12.46 -3.86 -13.29
CA PRO A 231 -13.61 -4.18 -12.44
C PRO A 231 -13.51 -3.55 -11.05
N GLU A 232 -12.36 -3.69 -10.39
CA GLU A 232 -12.08 -3.10 -9.07
C GLU A 232 -12.20 -1.56 -9.11
N LEU A 233 -11.72 -0.88 -10.16
CA LEU A 233 -11.87 0.57 -10.30
C LEU A 233 -13.33 1.01 -10.40
N ARG A 234 -14.15 0.27 -11.15
CA ARG A 234 -15.60 0.54 -11.25
C ARG A 234 -16.28 0.39 -9.90
N GLU A 235 -15.93 -0.68 -9.18
CA GLU A 235 -16.46 -0.96 -7.84
C GLU A 235 -16.14 0.20 -6.87
N ILE A 236 -14.87 0.61 -6.79
CA ILE A 236 -14.46 1.71 -5.91
C ILE A 236 -15.07 3.06 -6.33
N ALA A 237 -15.17 3.33 -7.64
CA ALA A 237 -15.76 4.57 -8.14
C ALA A 237 -17.27 4.68 -7.80
N ALA A 238 -17.99 3.56 -7.81
CA ALA A 238 -19.43 3.51 -7.55
C ALA A 238 -19.81 3.43 -6.06
N ALA A 239 -18.89 3.02 -5.18
CA ALA A 239 -19.18 2.79 -3.76
C ALA A 239 -19.38 4.08 -2.95
N ALA A 240 -20.63 4.44 -2.66
CA ALA A 240 -21.00 5.71 -2.03
C ALA A 240 -20.42 5.94 -0.62
N ASP A 241 -20.12 4.86 0.12
CA ASP A 241 -19.58 4.91 1.49
C ASP A 241 -18.06 5.18 1.54
N ILE A 242 -17.36 5.06 0.42
CA ILE A 242 -15.91 5.31 0.32
C ILE A 242 -15.64 6.82 0.27
N ALA A 243 -14.52 7.28 0.83
CA ALA A 243 -14.10 8.68 0.79
C ALA A 243 -14.13 9.27 -0.65
N PRO A 244 -14.78 10.44 -0.88
CA PRO A 244 -14.96 11.01 -2.22
C PRO A 244 -13.68 11.16 -3.04
N VAL A 245 -12.56 11.48 -2.37
CA VAL A 245 -11.24 11.61 -3.02
C VAL A 245 -10.73 10.29 -3.60
N VAL A 246 -11.01 9.15 -2.95
CA VAL A 246 -10.60 7.82 -3.43
C VAL A 246 -11.47 7.41 -4.62
N ARG A 247 -12.78 7.67 -4.55
CA ARG A 247 -13.70 7.43 -5.68
C ARG A 247 -13.35 8.28 -6.88
N ALA A 248 -13.04 9.55 -6.67
CA ALA A 248 -12.60 10.46 -7.73
C ALA A 248 -11.30 9.97 -8.38
N ALA A 249 -10.32 9.52 -7.58
CA ALA A 249 -9.09 8.94 -8.11
C ALA A 249 -9.35 7.67 -8.93
N ALA A 250 -10.27 6.81 -8.49
CA ALA A 250 -10.66 5.61 -9.23
C ALA A 250 -11.37 5.94 -10.54
N ALA A 251 -12.30 6.89 -10.53
CA ALA A 251 -13.02 7.36 -11.71
C ALA A 251 -12.07 8.04 -12.72
N GLU A 252 -11.15 8.89 -12.26
CA GLU A 252 -10.13 9.52 -13.09
C GLU A 252 -9.24 8.47 -13.76
N LEU A 253 -8.76 7.47 -13.00
CA LEU A 253 -7.94 6.40 -13.54
C LEU A 253 -8.72 5.52 -14.53
N LEU A 254 -9.99 5.26 -14.27
CA LEU A 254 -10.88 4.51 -15.16
C LEU A 254 -11.09 5.22 -16.51
N ALA A 255 -11.23 6.56 -16.48
CA ALA A 255 -11.38 7.39 -17.68
C ALA A 255 -10.10 7.46 -18.53
N ARG A 256 -8.92 7.36 -17.90
CA ARG A 256 -7.63 7.35 -18.59
C ARG A 256 -7.28 5.99 -19.23
N ARG A 257 -7.96 4.92 -18.83
CA ARG A 257 -7.73 3.59 -19.39
C ARG A 257 -8.36 3.45 -20.77
N PRO A 258 -7.65 2.86 -21.75
CA PRO A 258 -8.22 2.59 -23.06
C PRO A 258 -9.47 1.71 -22.88
N PRO A 259 -10.55 1.90 -23.66
CA PRO A 259 -11.72 1.03 -23.59
C PRO A 259 -11.31 -0.43 -23.82
N ILE A 260 -12.03 -1.38 -23.20
CA ILE A 260 -11.84 -2.79 -23.57
C ILE A 260 -12.33 -2.87 -25.02
N PRO A 261 -11.53 -3.35 -25.98
CA PRO A 261 -12.05 -3.62 -27.31
C PRO A 261 -13.28 -4.49 -27.13
N GLU A 262 -14.45 -4.01 -27.59
CA GLU A 262 -15.63 -4.85 -27.61
C GLU A 262 -15.24 -6.08 -28.43
N GLY A 263 -15.20 -7.24 -27.78
CA GLY A 263 -14.93 -8.47 -28.48
C GLY A 263 -15.97 -8.57 -29.59
N ARG A 264 -15.52 -8.62 -30.84
CA ARG A 264 -16.36 -8.97 -32.00
C ARG A 264 -17.31 -10.07 -31.54
N GLY A 265 -18.60 -9.77 -31.51
CA GLY A 265 -19.61 -10.77 -31.15
C GLY A 265 -19.42 -11.99 -32.06
N PRO A 266 -19.66 -13.22 -31.57
CA PRO A 266 -19.62 -14.39 -32.42
C PRO A 266 -20.74 -14.26 -33.47
N GLY A 267 -20.42 -13.75 -34.67
CA GLY A 267 -21.42 -13.59 -35.72
C GLY A 267 -21.18 -12.55 -36.82
N GLU A 268 -20.11 -11.75 -36.85
CA GLU A 268 -19.89 -10.85 -37.99
C GLU A 268 -19.31 -11.60 -39.20
N PRO A 269 -20.04 -11.71 -40.33
CA PRO A 269 -19.51 -12.31 -41.55
C PRO A 269 -18.41 -11.43 -42.14
N THR A 270 -17.38 -12.09 -42.66
CA THR A 270 -16.29 -11.43 -43.37
C THR A 270 -16.82 -11.00 -44.75
N GLN A 271 -16.82 -9.70 -45.04
CA GLN A 271 -16.88 -9.19 -46.42
C GLN A 271 -15.48 -9.14 -46.99
#